data_AF-A0A3P8VXU2-F1
#
_entry.id   AF-A0A3P8VXU2-F1
#
_cell.length_a   1.000
_cell.length_b   1.000
_cell.length_c   1.000
_cell.angle_alpha   90.00
_cell.angle_beta   90.00
_cell.angle_gamma   90.00
#
_symmetry.space_group_name_H-M   'P 1'
#
loop_
_entity.id
_entity.type
_entity.pdbx_description
1 polymer ?
#
loop_
_entity_poly.entity_id
_entity_poly.type
_entity_poly.pdbx_seq_one_letter_code
_entity_poly.pdbx_strand_id
1 'polypeptide(L)'
;MSAFRPRRGVDLFVPWRGSGSWRCLWWSVCVFGVTVGSGDPWMSTEACPSSCSCSSTRISCVDPERGITAFPVLQSEAEMENITDIYIANQSSFSSINDKDLHYYKNLRNLTVTNSRLTYVSKLAFLDNIKLQYLNLKDNNLSSLTWRPFKHLNISYLTLSGNPLHCSCENMWIKLWLGEEADTQDLRCIEDGGARKLLSRLNLPYCEVPTATLSPPKVTIMEGDNVQLTCTTAGVPSPELIWDMSLFTNYVIETSGQISVLRLSNLSSSDHNSRISCIAENIVGDRESSLLLNILFPPKITKLSDAISDHHWCIPFSVSGNPQPELQWYRNDVEVTEGQYIMTMIHDITEREYHGCLQLDSPTHINNGRYRLVAKNRYGTDRKEVDAHFMVEPWGKGEF
;
A
#
# COMPACT_ATOMS: atom_id res chain seq x y z
N MET A 1 -22.15 -10.64 48.90
CA MET A 1 -22.28 -9.19 49.15
C MET A 1 -22.77 -8.58 47.83
N SER A 2 -24.07 -8.51 47.55
CA SER A 2 -25.06 -7.61 48.20
C SER A 2 -24.69 -6.15 47.92
N ALA A 3 -25.11 -5.48 46.84
CA ALA A 3 -26.46 -5.28 46.28
C ALA A 3 -27.45 -4.61 47.27
N PHE A 4 -27.63 -3.28 47.19
CA PHE A 4 -28.78 -2.51 47.70
C PHE A 4 -28.82 -1.12 46.99
N ARG A 5 -29.94 -0.42 46.73
CA ARG A 5 -31.35 -0.77 46.40
C ARG A 5 -32.13 0.55 46.05
N PRO A 6 -33.48 0.66 45.95
CA PRO A 6 -34.15 1.54 44.97
C PRO A 6 -35.10 2.58 45.63
N ARG A 7 -36.02 3.17 44.83
CA ARG A 7 -37.43 3.58 45.11
C ARG A 7 -37.89 4.54 43.97
N ARG A 8 -39.17 4.76 43.62
CA ARG A 8 -40.51 4.18 43.94
C ARG A 8 -41.51 4.75 42.90
N GLY A 9 -42.66 4.09 42.68
CA GLY A 9 -43.83 4.70 42.00
C GLY A 9 -44.78 3.67 41.39
N VAL A 10 -46.03 3.64 41.87
CA VAL A 10 -47.15 2.78 41.41
C VAL A 10 -48.44 3.64 41.46
N ASP A 11 -49.54 3.14 40.89
CA ASP A 11 -50.95 3.60 41.06
C ASP A 11 -51.39 4.83 40.23
N LEU A 12 -52.61 4.96 39.65
CA LEU A 12 -53.87 4.16 39.63
C LEU A 12 -54.63 4.30 38.26
N PHE A 13 -55.50 3.33 37.93
CA PHE A 13 -56.88 3.34 37.35
C PHE A 13 -57.42 4.56 36.52
N VAL A 14 -58.44 4.54 35.62
CA VAL A 14 -59.70 3.75 35.43
C VAL A 14 -60.14 3.75 33.89
N PRO A 15 -61.38 3.45 33.36
CA PRO A 15 -61.53 2.23 32.51
C PRO A 15 -62.59 2.16 31.33
N TRP A 16 -62.86 0.92 30.87
CA TRP A 16 -64.14 0.30 30.37
C TRP A 16 -64.65 0.48 28.89
N ARG A 17 -65.15 -0.67 28.36
CA ARG A 17 -65.97 -0.94 27.14
C ARG A 17 -65.26 -0.87 25.75
N GLY A 18 -65.43 -1.84 24.84
CA GLY A 18 -66.12 -3.15 24.95
C GLY A 18 -66.34 -3.86 23.60
N SER A 19 -66.58 -5.19 23.64
CA SER A 19 -66.81 -6.13 22.51
C SER A 19 -65.62 -6.30 21.53
N GLY A 20 -65.29 -7.46 20.97
CA GLY A 20 -65.65 -8.89 21.15
C GLY A 20 -64.58 -9.71 20.38
N SER A 21 -64.50 -11.04 20.33
CA SER A 21 -65.24 -12.17 20.91
C SER A 21 -64.25 -13.34 21.06
N TRP A 22 -64.37 -14.18 22.09
CA TRP A 22 -63.59 -15.43 22.18
C TRP A 22 -64.26 -16.56 21.38
N ARG A 23 -63.48 -17.38 20.66
CA ARG A 23 -63.13 -18.76 21.09
C ARG A 23 -62.39 -19.56 20.01
N CYS A 24 -61.48 -20.42 20.47
CA CYS A 24 -60.79 -21.47 19.70
C CYS A 24 -61.62 -22.78 19.68
N LEU A 25 -60.98 -23.89 19.23
CA LEU A 25 -61.48 -25.27 19.00
C LEU A 25 -62.04 -25.41 17.57
N TRP A 26 -61.60 -26.32 16.67
CA TRP A 26 -60.70 -27.50 16.67
C TRP A 26 -60.01 -27.58 15.26
N TRP A 27 -59.09 -28.49 14.86
CA TRP A 27 -58.48 -29.72 15.41
C TRP A 27 -57.13 -30.04 14.69
N SER A 28 -56.53 -31.19 15.01
CA SER A 28 -55.59 -32.00 14.20
C SER A 28 -54.15 -31.53 13.88
N VAL A 29 -53.23 -32.41 14.28
CA VAL A 29 -51.78 -32.43 14.04
C VAL A 29 -51.42 -32.63 12.56
N CYS A 30 -50.39 -31.94 12.08
CA CYS A 30 -49.45 -32.45 11.06
C CYS A 30 -48.04 -31.94 11.37
N VAL A 31 -47.18 -32.82 11.89
CA VAL A 31 -45.74 -32.58 12.05
C VAL A 31 -45.03 -33.24 10.88
N PHE A 32 -44.34 -32.45 10.04
CA PHE A 32 -43.30 -32.96 9.15
C PHE A 32 -42.12 -31.98 9.05
N GLY A 33 -40.93 -32.55 9.07
CA GLY A 33 -39.66 -31.91 9.43
C GLY A 33 -39.28 -30.62 8.70
N VAL A 34 -38.80 -29.66 9.47
CA VAL A 34 -37.92 -28.59 8.97
C VAL A 34 -36.53 -29.20 8.77
N THR A 35 -36.13 -29.45 7.52
CA THR A 35 -34.73 -29.71 7.20
C THR A 35 -33.99 -28.38 7.19
N VAL A 36 -33.07 -28.20 8.13
CA VAL A 36 -32.17 -27.03 8.17
C VAL A 36 -31.12 -27.19 7.06
N GLY A 37 -31.47 -26.74 5.86
CA GLY A 37 -30.52 -26.57 4.77
C GLY A 37 -29.74 -25.28 4.96
N SER A 38 -28.43 -25.40 5.20
CA SER A 38 -27.48 -24.28 5.16
C SER A 38 -27.28 -23.85 3.69
N GLY A 39 -28.22 -23.06 3.18
CA GLY A 39 -28.08 -22.36 1.90
C GLY A 39 -27.75 -20.90 2.15
N ASP A 40 -26.63 -20.43 1.61
CA ASP A 40 -26.32 -19.00 1.59
C ASP A 40 -27.41 -18.21 0.84
N PRO A 41 -27.65 -16.92 1.16
CA PRO A 41 -28.63 -16.12 0.47
C PRO A 41 -28.17 -15.87 -0.97
N TRP A 42 -28.83 -16.53 -1.92
CA TRP A 42 -28.63 -16.27 -3.35
C TRP A 42 -29.04 -14.83 -3.66
N MET A 43 -28.19 -14.09 -4.37
CA MET A 43 -28.56 -12.78 -4.89
C MET A 43 -29.69 -12.92 -5.93
N SER A 44 -30.45 -11.84 -6.10
CA SER A 44 -31.56 -11.72 -7.05
C SER A 44 -31.20 -12.31 -8.42
N THR A 45 -32.06 -13.19 -8.94
CA THR A 45 -31.81 -14.03 -10.14
C THR A 45 -31.69 -13.28 -11.47
N GLU A 46 -31.61 -11.95 -11.46
CA GLU A 46 -31.50 -11.09 -12.64
C GLU A 46 -30.11 -10.44 -12.80
N ALA A 47 -29.19 -10.60 -11.83
CA ALA A 47 -27.89 -9.92 -11.84
C ALA A 47 -26.72 -10.71 -12.45
N CYS A 48 -26.86 -12.03 -12.63
CA CYS A 48 -25.81 -12.90 -13.15
C CYS A 48 -26.05 -13.24 -14.63
N PRO A 49 -25.05 -13.13 -15.52
CA PRO A 49 -25.18 -13.57 -16.91
C PRO A 49 -25.51 -15.06 -17.04
N SER A 50 -26.39 -15.40 -18.00
CA SER A 50 -27.00 -16.74 -18.11
C SER A 50 -26.03 -17.89 -18.43
N SER A 51 -24.80 -17.60 -18.88
CA SER A 51 -23.71 -18.58 -19.06
C SER A 51 -22.96 -18.91 -17.75
N CYS A 52 -23.29 -18.26 -16.64
CA CYS A 52 -22.54 -18.31 -15.39
C CYS A 52 -23.46 -18.49 -14.17
N SER A 53 -22.84 -18.79 -13.02
CA SER A 53 -23.46 -18.79 -11.70
C SER A 53 -22.68 -17.84 -10.80
N CYS A 54 -23.40 -16.99 -10.06
CA CYS A 54 -22.81 -15.91 -9.26
C CYS A 54 -23.32 -15.98 -7.81
N SER A 55 -22.42 -15.74 -6.85
CA SER A 55 -22.74 -15.40 -5.47
C SER A 55 -22.30 -13.95 -5.17
N SER A 56 -22.47 -13.49 -3.94
CA SER A 56 -22.03 -12.16 -3.49
C SER A 56 -20.51 -11.93 -3.57
N THR A 57 -19.69 -12.99 -3.70
CA THR A 57 -18.23 -12.90 -3.74
C THR A 57 -17.57 -13.69 -4.87
N ARG A 58 -18.33 -14.54 -5.59
CA ARG A 58 -17.77 -15.47 -6.57
C ARG A 58 -18.57 -15.52 -7.87
N ILE A 59 -17.86 -15.52 -9.01
CA ILE A 59 -18.42 -15.80 -10.34
C ILE A 59 -17.85 -17.13 -10.85
N SER A 60 -18.71 -17.98 -11.43
CA SER A 60 -18.34 -19.30 -11.97
C SER A 60 -18.98 -19.55 -13.33
N CYS A 61 -18.17 -19.67 -14.38
CA CYS A 61 -18.61 -19.89 -15.76
C CYS A 61 -17.97 -21.19 -16.29
N VAL A 62 -18.74 -22.28 -16.30
CA VAL A 62 -18.24 -23.64 -16.58
C VAL A 62 -19.02 -24.38 -17.66
N ASP A 63 -20.14 -23.81 -18.12
CA ASP A 63 -21.04 -24.36 -19.14
C ASP A 63 -20.39 -24.18 -20.53
N PRO A 64 -20.04 -25.27 -21.25
CA PRO A 64 -19.41 -25.17 -22.56
C PRO A 64 -20.40 -24.93 -23.71
N GLU A 65 -21.71 -25.14 -23.51
CA GLU A 65 -22.74 -24.99 -24.56
C GLU A 65 -23.13 -23.53 -24.75
N ARG A 66 -23.30 -22.79 -23.66
CA ARG A 66 -23.63 -21.35 -23.71
C ARG A 66 -22.43 -20.50 -24.06
N GLY A 67 -21.27 -20.82 -23.46
CA GLY A 67 -20.03 -20.10 -23.69
C GLY A 67 -20.00 -18.68 -23.11
N ILE A 68 -18.79 -18.16 -22.91
CA ILE A 68 -18.50 -16.72 -22.78
C ILE A 68 -17.32 -16.33 -23.67
N THR A 69 -17.30 -15.08 -24.12
CA THR A 69 -16.21 -14.47 -24.91
C THR A 69 -15.48 -13.36 -24.15
N ALA A 70 -16.06 -12.86 -23.06
CA ALA A 70 -15.57 -11.77 -22.23
C ALA A 70 -16.02 -11.97 -20.77
N PHE A 71 -15.54 -11.15 -19.84
CA PHE A 71 -15.87 -11.29 -18.41
C PHE A 71 -17.33 -10.91 -18.09
N PRO A 72 -18.00 -11.58 -17.13
CA PRO A 72 -19.40 -11.34 -16.78
C PRO A 72 -19.66 -10.01 -16.04
N VAL A 73 -20.02 -8.95 -16.77
CA VAL A 73 -20.42 -7.66 -16.18
C VAL A 73 -21.71 -7.82 -15.35
N LEU A 74 -21.69 -7.38 -14.08
CA LEU A 74 -22.84 -7.38 -13.16
C LEU A 74 -23.64 -6.07 -13.23
N GLN A 75 -24.75 -5.96 -12.49
CA GLN A 75 -25.65 -4.79 -12.59
C GLN A 75 -25.06 -3.50 -12.03
N SER A 76 -24.12 -3.59 -11.07
CA SER A 76 -23.47 -2.42 -10.49
C SER A 76 -21.98 -2.62 -10.25
N GLU A 77 -21.24 -1.49 -10.24
CA GLU A 77 -19.82 -1.48 -9.88
C GLU A 77 -19.60 -2.00 -8.44
N ALA A 78 -20.51 -1.69 -7.51
CA ALA A 78 -20.44 -2.16 -6.13
C ALA A 78 -20.58 -3.69 -5.99
N GLU A 79 -21.38 -4.34 -6.85
CA GLU A 79 -21.43 -5.81 -6.91
C GLU A 79 -20.12 -6.39 -7.44
N MET A 80 -19.55 -5.82 -8.51
CA MET A 80 -18.27 -6.26 -9.06
C MET A 80 -17.12 -6.04 -8.09
N GLU A 81 -17.12 -4.93 -7.34
CA GLU A 81 -16.14 -4.67 -6.28
C GLU A 81 -16.22 -5.68 -5.12
N ASN A 82 -17.35 -6.33 -4.87
CA ASN A 82 -17.47 -7.36 -3.82
C ASN A 82 -16.90 -8.73 -4.24
N ILE A 83 -16.67 -8.97 -5.54
CA ILE A 83 -16.16 -10.25 -6.04
C ILE A 83 -14.68 -10.43 -5.68
N THR A 84 -14.37 -11.53 -4.99
CA THR A 84 -13.01 -11.97 -4.65
C THR A 84 -12.52 -13.12 -5.53
N ASP A 85 -13.44 -13.84 -6.18
CA ASP A 85 -13.17 -15.10 -6.88
C ASP A 85 -13.84 -15.16 -8.25
N ILE A 86 -13.06 -15.33 -9.33
CA ILE A 86 -13.58 -15.60 -10.68
C ILE A 86 -13.03 -16.94 -11.16
N TYR A 87 -13.94 -17.85 -11.54
CA TYR A 87 -13.62 -19.19 -12.04
C TYR A 87 -14.24 -19.41 -13.42
N ILE A 88 -13.41 -19.47 -14.45
CA ILE A 88 -13.78 -19.67 -15.85
C ILE A 88 -13.15 -21.00 -16.30
N ALA A 89 -13.97 -21.94 -16.78
CA ALA A 89 -13.49 -23.23 -17.28
C ALA A 89 -14.28 -23.73 -18.50
N ASN A 90 -13.61 -24.49 -19.36
CA ASN A 90 -14.21 -25.13 -20.55
C ASN A 90 -14.77 -24.13 -21.59
N GLN A 91 -14.30 -22.88 -21.60
CA GLN A 91 -14.84 -21.81 -22.44
C GLN A 91 -14.09 -21.72 -23.76
N SER A 92 -14.56 -22.48 -24.76
CA SER A 92 -13.88 -22.58 -26.07
C SER A 92 -13.83 -21.27 -26.88
N SER A 93 -14.74 -20.33 -26.60
CA SER A 93 -14.79 -19.00 -27.24
C SER A 93 -14.04 -17.91 -26.47
N PHE A 94 -13.54 -18.21 -25.27
CA PHE A 94 -12.81 -17.25 -24.44
C PHE A 94 -11.33 -17.23 -24.83
N SER A 95 -10.87 -16.13 -25.42
CA SER A 95 -9.57 -16.05 -26.10
C SER A 95 -8.62 -14.94 -25.62
N SER A 96 -9.10 -13.95 -24.87
CA SER A 96 -8.29 -12.81 -24.43
C SER A 96 -8.69 -12.28 -23.05
N ILE A 97 -7.73 -11.70 -22.32
CA ILE A 97 -7.97 -10.82 -21.16
C ILE A 97 -7.41 -9.44 -21.53
N ASN A 98 -8.27 -8.43 -21.59
CA ASN A 98 -7.98 -7.07 -22.04
C ASN A 98 -7.91 -6.08 -20.86
N ASP A 99 -7.35 -4.90 -21.10
CA ASP A 99 -7.07 -3.89 -20.06
C ASP A 99 -8.29 -3.42 -19.26
N LYS A 100 -9.50 -3.53 -19.84
CA LYS A 100 -10.76 -3.09 -19.20
C LYS A 100 -11.57 -4.22 -18.60
N ASP A 101 -11.22 -5.47 -18.91
CA ASP A 101 -12.08 -6.63 -18.61
C ASP A 101 -12.22 -6.87 -17.11
N LEU A 102 -11.20 -6.49 -16.33
CA LEU A 102 -11.15 -6.71 -14.88
C LEU A 102 -11.16 -5.43 -14.03
N HIS A 103 -11.26 -4.25 -14.67
CA HIS A 103 -11.14 -2.92 -14.05
C HIS A 103 -12.01 -2.73 -12.78
N TYR A 104 -13.25 -3.25 -12.81
CA TYR A 104 -14.21 -3.08 -11.71
C TYR A 104 -14.06 -4.08 -10.55
N TYR A 105 -13.35 -5.20 -10.72
CA TYR A 105 -13.20 -6.22 -9.66
C TYR A 105 -12.00 -5.90 -8.75
N LYS A 106 -12.01 -4.71 -8.13
CA LYS A 106 -10.86 -4.17 -7.36
C LYS A 106 -10.46 -5.02 -6.14
N ASN A 107 -11.37 -5.86 -5.64
CA ASN A 107 -11.10 -6.79 -4.53
C ASN A 107 -10.83 -8.24 -4.96
N LEU A 108 -10.68 -8.50 -6.26
CA LEU A 108 -10.36 -9.83 -6.80
C LEU A 108 -9.04 -10.35 -6.20
N ARG A 109 -9.07 -11.58 -5.68
CA ARG A 109 -7.92 -12.30 -5.08
C ARG A 109 -7.55 -13.53 -5.88
N ASN A 110 -8.55 -14.22 -6.42
CA ASN A 110 -8.43 -15.50 -7.10
C ASN A 110 -9.02 -15.41 -8.50
N LEU A 111 -8.19 -15.63 -9.52
CA LEU A 111 -8.63 -15.74 -10.91
C LEU A 111 -8.19 -17.09 -11.49
N THR A 112 -9.16 -17.88 -11.96
CA THR A 112 -8.90 -19.09 -12.74
C THR A 112 -9.54 -18.95 -14.12
N VAL A 113 -8.75 -19.17 -15.16
CA VAL A 113 -9.20 -19.36 -16.54
C VAL A 113 -8.52 -20.64 -17.04
N THR A 114 -9.26 -21.73 -17.24
CA THR A 114 -8.65 -23.04 -17.52
C THR A 114 -9.41 -23.87 -18.56
N ASN A 115 -8.72 -24.78 -19.24
CA ASN A 115 -9.28 -25.65 -20.28
C ASN A 115 -10.08 -24.85 -21.34
N SER A 116 -9.56 -23.69 -21.71
CA SER A 116 -10.20 -22.68 -22.55
C SER A 116 -9.25 -22.28 -23.69
N ARG A 117 -9.60 -21.31 -24.54
CA ARG A 117 -8.76 -20.92 -25.69
C ARG A 117 -8.02 -19.59 -25.50
N LEU A 118 -7.69 -19.24 -24.26
CA LEU A 118 -6.96 -18.01 -23.94
C LEU A 118 -5.61 -18.00 -24.67
N THR A 119 -5.37 -16.99 -25.52
CA THR A 119 -4.14 -16.78 -26.29
C THR A 119 -3.43 -15.47 -25.96
N TYR A 120 -4.13 -14.51 -25.34
CA TYR A 120 -3.60 -13.17 -25.08
C TYR A 120 -4.00 -12.65 -23.70
N VAL A 121 -3.04 -12.11 -22.96
CA VAL A 121 -3.27 -11.34 -21.73
C VAL A 121 -2.60 -9.99 -21.90
N SER A 122 -3.38 -8.92 -21.79
CA SER A 122 -2.91 -7.57 -22.06
C SER A 122 -1.99 -7.02 -20.97
N LYS A 123 -1.10 -6.10 -21.35
CA LYS A 123 -0.06 -5.54 -20.47
C LYS A 123 -0.60 -4.82 -19.24
N LEU A 124 -1.84 -4.33 -19.28
CA LEU A 124 -2.51 -3.64 -18.17
C LEU A 124 -3.72 -4.41 -17.62
N ALA A 125 -3.89 -5.70 -18.01
CA ALA A 125 -5.06 -6.52 -17.70
C ALA A 125 -5.45 -6.62 -16.21
N PHE A 126 -4.50 -6.38 -15.30
CA PHE A 126 -4.69 -6.49 -13.86
C PHE A 126 -4.35 -5.20 -13.09
N LEU A 127 -4.31 -4.04 -13.77
CA LEU A 127 -3.84 -2.77 -13.19
C LEU A 127 -4.58 -2.39 -11.89
N ASP A 128 -5.91 -2.52 -11.89
CA ASP A 128 -6.77 -2.19 -10.75
C ASP A 128 -6.92 -3.35 -9.73
N ASN A 129 -6.46 -4.55 -10.06
CA ASN A 129 -6.65 -5.77 -9.26
C ASN A 129 -5.49 -6.02 -8.29
N ILE A 130 -5.04 -4.96 -7.57
CA ILE A 130 -3.85 -4.99 -6.69
C ILE A 130 -3.88 -6.05 -5.57
N LYS A 131 -5.05 -6.66 -5.31
CA LYS A 131 -5.26 -7.71 -4.30
C LYS A 131 -5.19 -9.13 -4.88
N LEU A 132 -4.96 -9.27 -6.19
CA LEU A 132 -4.84 -10.57 -6.87
C LEU A 132 -3.59 -11.30 -6.36
N GLN A 133 -3.78 -12.53 -5.89
CA GLN A 133 -2.72 -13.37 -5.29
C GLN A 133 -2.62 -14.73 -5.96
N TYR A 134 -3.73 -15.28 -6.46
CA TYR A 134 -3.79 -16.62 -7.05
C TYR A 134 -4.28 -16.50 -8.50
N LEU A 135 -3.42 -16.84 -9.44
CA LEU A 135 -3.71 -16.80 -10.87
C LEU A 135 -3.47 -18.17 -11.50
N ASN A 136 -4.52 -18.76 -12.06
CA ASN A 136 -4.46 -20.06 -12.71
C ASN A 136 -4.89 -19.92 -14.17
N LEU A 137 -3.92 -20.00 -15.09
CA LEU A 137 -4.10 -19.94 -16.54
C LEU A 137 -3.77 -21.29 -17.20
N LYS A 138 -3.86 -22.40 -16.47
CA LYS A 138 -3.48 -23.74 -16.94
C LYS A 138 -4.41 -24.25 -18.06
N ASP A 139 -3.88 -25.11 -18.92
CA ASP A 139 -4.61 -25.76 -20.01
C ASP A 139 -5.29 -24.74 -20.94
N ASN A 140 -4.56 -23.73 -21.39
CA ASN A 140 -5.00 -22.77 -22.42
C ASN A 140 -4.09 -22.83 -23.65
N ASN A 141 -4.17 -21.82 -24.52
CA ASN A 141 -3.43 -21.72 -25.78
C ASN A 141 -2.44 -20.54 -25.77
N LEU A 142 -1.87 -20.20 -24.59
CA LEU A 142 -0.85 -19.16 -24.46
C LEU A 142 0.47 -19.65 -25.07
N SER A 143 0.93 -18.97 -26.12
CA SER A 143 2.21 -19.25 -26.78
C SER A 143 3.34 -18.32 -26.28
N SER A 144 3.01 -17.09 -25.90
CA SER A 144 3.84 -16.26 -25.02
C SER A 144 3.00 -15.49 -24.01
N LEU A 145 3.64 -15.12 -22.91
CA LEU A 145 3.07 -14.28 -21.85
C LEU A 145 4.15 -13.29 -21.42
N THR A 146 3.82 -12.02 -21.26
CA THR A 146 4.74 -10.98 -20.75
C THR A 146 4.57 -10.82 -19.24
N TRP A 147 5.64 -10.46 -18.53
CA TRP A 147 5.61 -10.27 -17.08
C TRP A 147 4.98 -8.94 -16.62
N ARG A 148 4.89 -7.95 -17.52
CA ARG A 148 4.38 -6.59 -17.21
C ARG A 148 3.04 -6.54 -16.45
N PRO A 149 2.01 -7.38 -16.74
CA PRO A 149 0.73 -7.38 -16.01
C PRO A 149 0.87 -7.74 -14.52
N PHE A 150 1.99 -8.34 -14.11
CA PHE A 150 2.23 -8.82 -12.75
C PHE A 150 3.18 -7.91 -11.96
N LYS A 151 3.78 -6.87 -12.57
CA LYS A 151 4.83 -6.03 -11.97
C LYS A 151 4.41 -5.41 -10.64
N HIS A 152 3.16 -4.98 -10.54
CA HIS A 152 2.56 -4.33 -9.37
C HIS A 152 1.76 -5.29 -8.48
N LEU A 153 1.78 -6.60 -8.76
CA LEU A 153 1.01 -7.61 -8.05
C LEU A 153 1.91 -8.48 -7.16
N ASN A 154 1.44 -8.75 -5.94
CA ASN A 154 2.07 -9.74 -5.05
C ASN A 154 1.45 -11.12 -5.28
N ILE A 155 1.66 -11.69 -6.48
CA ILE A 155 1.16 -13.03 -6.84
C ILE A 155 1.86 -14.08 -5.98
N SER A 156 1.10 -14.76 -5.14
CA SER A 156 1.55 -15.89 -4.32
C SER A 156 1.61 -17.20 -5.09
N TYR A 157 0.81 -17.33 -6.16
CA TYR A 157 0.72 -18.57 -6.93
C TYR A 157 0.28 -18.32 -8.39
N LEU A 158 1.07 -18.82 -9.34
CA LEU A 158 0.80 -18.75 -10.78
C LEU A 158 0.88 -20.15 -11.40
N THR A 159 -0.21 -20.65 -12.00
CA THR A 159 -0.21 -21.91 -12.77
C THR A 159 -0.28 -21.65 -14.26
N LEU A 160 0.66 -22.23 -15.02
CA LEU A 160 0.76 -22.10 -16.48
C LEU A 160 0.86 -23.45 -17.21
N SER A 161 0.82 -24.58 -16.50
CA SER A 161 0.91 -25.92 -17.08
C SER A 161 -0.12 -26.16 -18.19
N GLY A 162 0.21 -27.01 -19.17
CA GLY A 162 -0.66 -27.32 -20.30
C GLY A 162 -0.72 -26.29 -21.44
N ASN A 163 -0.07 -25.12 -21.30
CA ASN A 163 0.02 -24.12 -22.37
C ASN A 163 1.13 -24.44 -23.40
N PRO A 164 0.94 -24.12 -24.70
CA PRO A 164 1.92 -24.32 -25.76
C PRO A 164 2.99 -23.19 -25.82
N LEU A 165 3.61 -22.88 -24.69
CA LEU A 165 4.60 -21.80 -24.57
C LEU A 165 5.79 -22.01 -25.54
N HIS A 166 6.21 -20.99 -26.29
CA HIS A 166 7.44 -21.06 -27.10
C HIS A 166 8.70 -21.01 -26.24
N CYS A 167 9.75 -21.70 -26.66
CA CYS A 167 11.09 -21.59 -26.07
C CYS A 167 11.79 -20.29 -26.52
N SER A 168 11.18 -19.14 -26.23
CA SER A 168 11.63 -17.80 -26.64
C SER A 168 12.07 -16.96 -25.44
N CYS A 169 12.77 -15.85 -25.72
CA CYS A 169 13.20 -14.93 -24.68
C CYS A 169 12.02 -14.21 -23.97
N GLU A 170 10.88 -14.07 -24.66
CA GLU A 170 9.64 -13.51 -24.07
C GLU A 170 9.11 -14.33 -22.89
N ASN A 171 9.34 -15.65 -22.89
CA ASN A 171 8.91 -16.55 -21.82
C ASN A 171 10.02 -16.82 -20.79
N MET A 172 11.20 -16.21 -20.92
CA MET A 172 12.34 -16.47 -20.02
C MET A 172 12.07 -15.99 -18.59
N TRP A 173 11.31 -14.90 -18.41
CA TRP A 173 10.92 -14.42 -17.08
C TRP A 173 10.14 -15.49 -16.30
N ILE A 174 9.36 -16.36 -16.97
CA ILE A 174 8.58 -17.42 -16.33
C ILE A 174 9.54 -18.38 -15.59
N LYS A 175 10.65 -18.77 -16.24
CA LYS A 175 11.71 -19.57 -15.59
C LYS A 175 12.31 -18.84 -14.39
N LEU A 176 12.60 -17.54 -14.53
CA LEU A 176 13.29 -16.75 -13.51
C LEU A 176 12.39 -16.43 -12.31
N TRP A 177 11.07 -16.34 -12.52
CA TRP A 177 10.08 -15.99 -11.51
C TRP A 177 9.51 -17.23 -10.81
N LEU A 178 9.21 -18.31 -11.56
CA LEU A 178 8.71 -19.57 -10.98
C LEU A 178 9.81 -20.49 -10.41
N GLY A 179 11.10 -20.23 -10.63
CA GLY A 179 12.19 -20.99 -9.97
C GLY A 179 12.01 -22.52 -9.99
N GLU A 180 11.87 -23.12 -8.81
CA GLU A 180 11.67 -24.57 -8.61
C GLU A 180 10.19 -24.98 -8.85
N GLU A 181 9.24 -24.08 -8.62
CA GLU A 181 7.81 -24.25 -8.91
C GLU A 181 7.53 -24.44 -10.42
N ALA A 182 8.47 -24.07 -11.30
CA ALA A 182 8.40 -24.41 -12.72
C ALA A 182 8.56 -25.92 -12.98
N ASP A 183 9.41 -26.60 -12.21
CA ASP A 183 9.63 -28.05 -12.31
C ASP A 183 8.47 -28.83 -11.66
N THR A 184 7.90 -28.34 -10.55
CA THR A 184 6.72 -28.98 -9.93
C THR A 184 5.48 -28.95 -10.82
N GLN A 185 5.37 -27.95 -11.71
CA GLN A 185 4.32 -27.85 -12.73
C GLN A 185 4.61 -28.63 -14.03
N ASP A 186 5.76 -29.30 -14.16
CA ASP A 186 6.29 -29.87 -15.42
C ASP A 186 6.21 -28.87 -16.59
N LEU A 187 6.56 -27.60 -16.36
CA LEU A 187 6.45 -26.56 -17.39
C LEU A 187 7.40 -26.84 -18.55
N ARG A 188 6.82 -26.92 -19.74
CA ARG A 188 7.53 -27.19 -21.00
C ARG A 188 7.30 -26.07 -21.99
N CYS A 189 8.33 -25.77 -22.76
CA CYS A 189 8.24 -24.92 -23.93
C CYS A 189 8.45 -25.73 -25.22
N ILE A 190 8.04 -25.15 -26.35
CA ILE A 190 8.12 -25.72 -27.69
C ILE A 190 9.23 -24.98 -28.46
N GLU A 191 10.25 -25.73 -28.89
CA GLU A 191 11.33 -25.26 -29.78
C GLU A 191 10.88 -25.30 -31.26
N ASP A 192 11.58 -24.59 -32.13
CA ASP A 192 11.35 -24.65 -33.57
C ASP A 192 11.51 -26.10 -34.08
N GLY A 193 10.51 -26.61 -34.79
CA GLY A 193 10.39 -28.03 -35.14
C GLY A 193 9.53 -28.87 -34.18
N GLY A 194 8.96 -28.27 -33.12
CA GLY A 194 7.94 -28.89 -32.27
C GLY A 194 8.48 -29.74 -31.12
N ALA A 195 9.80 -29.77 -30.91
CA ALA A 195 10.41 -30.45 -29.77
C ALA A 195 9.99 -29.76 -28.45
N ARG A 196 9.69 -30.56 -27.41
CA ARG A 196 9.27 -30.07 -26.10
C ARG A 196 10.41 -30.17 -25.09
N LYS A 197 10.73 -29.05 -24.43
CA LYS A 197 11.84 -28.92 -23.47
C LYS A 197 11.35 -28.37 -22.15
N LEU A 198 11.91 -28.84 -21.03
CA LEU A 198 11.61 -28.29 -19.71
C LEU A 198 12.06 -26.84 -19.63
N LEU A 199 11.17 -25.96 -19.18
CA LEU A 199 11.39 -24.52 -19.13
C LEU A 199 12.51 -24.16 -18.15
N SER A 200 12.62 -24.84 -17.01
CA SER A 200 13.73 -24.73 -16.05
C SER A 200 15.11 -24.93 -16.71
N ARG A 201 15.19 -25.83 -17.69
CA ARG A 201 16.40 -26.17 -18.45
C ARG A 201 16.60 -25.35 -19.72
N LEU A 202 15.75 -24.32 -19.95
CA LEU A 202 15.90 -23.41 -21.07
C LEU A 202 17.05 -22.43 -20.81
N ASN A 203 18.07 -22.45 -21.67
CA ASN A 203 19.11 -21.43 -21.75
C ASN A 203 19.10 -20.91 -23.19
N LEU A 204 18.97 -19.60 -23.36
CA LEU A 204 18.95 -18.94 -24.67
C LEU A 204 20.12 -17.95 -24.75
N PRO A 205 20.84 -17.87 -25.87
CA PRO A 205 21.81 -16.79 -26.10
C PRO A 205 21.07 -15.46 -26.28
N TYR A 206 21.73 -14.33 -25.96
CA TYR A 206 21.18 -12.99 -26.12
C TYR A 206 19.85 -12.76 -25.36
N CYS A 207 19.70 -13.41 -24.20
CA CYS A 207 18.53 -13.32 -23.35
C CYS A 207 18.95 -13.21 -21.88
N GLU A 208 19.21 -11.99 -21.45
CA GLU A 208 19.83 -11.61 -20.19
C GLU A 208 18.94 -10.60 -19.45
N VAL A 209 18.84 -10.81 -18.13
CA VAL A 209 18.21 -9.85 -17.21
C VAL A 209 19.00 -8.54 -17.25
N PRO A 210 18.35 -7.37 -17.28
CA PRO A 210 19.07 -6.11 -17.38
C PRO A 210 19.79 -5.77 -16.07
N THR A 211 20.74 -4.84 -16.14
CA THR A 211 21.42 -4.24 -15.00
C THR A 211 21.19 -2.74 -15.01
N ALA A 212 20.95 -2.14 -13.83
CA ALA A 212 20.96 -0.70 -13.62
C ALA A 212 22.11 -0.34 -12.66
N THR A 213 22.74 0.82 -12.83
CA THR A 213 23.79 1.30 -11.91
C THR A 213 23.74 2.82 -11.81
N LEU A 214 23.44 3.32 -10.61
CA LEU A 214 23.56 4.74 -10.26
C LEU A 214 24.99 5.10 -9.85
N SER A 215 25.47 6.23 -10.36
CA SER A 215 26.74 6.85 -9.99
C SER A 215 26.55 8.34 -9.69
N PRO A 216 27.00 8.85 -8.52
CA PRO A 216 27.51 8.10 -7.38
C PRO A 216 26.41 7.23 -6.70
N PRO A 217 26.78 6.14 -6.01
CA PRO A 217 25.82 5.25 -5.34
C PRO A 217 25.27 5.82 -4.01
N LYS A 218 25.86 6.91 -3.52
CA LYS A 218 25.42 7.65 -2.33
C LYS A 218 25.66 9.14 -2.56
N VAL A 219 24.73 9.98 -2.08
CA VAL A 219 24.83 11.45 -2.13
C VAL A 219 24.77 11.97 -0.71
N THR A 220 25.67 12.88 -0.36
CA THR A 220 25.62 13.67 0.87
C THR A 220 26.12 15.06 0.52
N ILE A 221 25.25 16.08 0.66
CA ILE A 221 25.44 17.39 0.02
C ILE A 221 24.67 18.47 0.80
N MET A 222 25.03 19.75 0.69
CA MET A 222 24.32 20.82 1.39
C MET A 222 23.01 21.21 0.69
N GLU A 223 22.06 21.76 1.45
CA GLU A 223 20.93 22.50 0.89
C GLU A 223 21.42 23.69 0.05
N GLY A 224 20.75 23.94 -1.09
CA GLY A 224 21.12 24.96 -2.08
C GLY A 224 22.16 24.53 -3.11
N ASP A 225 22.88 23.42 -2.89
CA ASP A 225 23.84 22.88 -3.86
C ASP A 225 23.13 22.17 -5.04
N ASN A 226 23.93 21.84 -6.06
CA ASN A 226 23.50 21.07 -7.24
C ASN A 226 24.16 19.68 -7.23
N VAL A 227 23.44 18.65 -7.68
CA VAL A 227 24.00 17.29 -7.86
C VAL A 227 23.66 16.72 -9.24
N GLN A 228 24.60 15.97 -9.80
CA GLN A 228 24.40 15.19 -11.01
C GLN A 228 24.49 13.70 -10.67
N LEU A 229 23.46 12.95 -11.04
CA LEU A 229 23.44 11.49 -11.02
C LEU A 229 23.52 10.96 -12.45
N THR A 230 24.26 9.88 -12.65
CA THR A 230 24.30 9.15 -13.92
C THR A 230 23.80 7.74 -13.68
N CYS A 231 22.76 7.35 -14.39
CA CYS A 231 22.36 5.94 -14.50
C CYS A 231 22.94 5.35 -15.78
N THR A 232 23.60 4.19 -15.65
CA THR A 232 23.97 3.36 -16.79
C THR A 232 23.18 2.05 -16.72
N THR A 233 22.60 1.64 -17.84
CA THR A 233 21.87 0.39 -18.00
C THR A 233 22.57 -0.53 -18.99
N ALA A 234 22.34 -1.84 -18.88
CA ALA A 234 22.81 -2.83 -19.84
C ALA A 234 21.92 -4.07 -19.78
N GLY A 235 21.99 -4.93 -20.80
CA GLY A 235 21.19 -6.16 -20.91
C GLY A 235 20.87 -6.48 -22.36
N VAL A 236 20.42 -7.71 -22.62
CA VAL A 236 20.05 -8.17 -23.96
C VAL A 236 18.70 -8.92 -23.87
N PRO A 237 17.60 -8.43 -24.47
CA PRO A 237 17.48 -7.20 -25.24
C PRO A 237 17.79 -5.93 -24.45
N SER A 238 18.18 -4.87 -25.18
CA SER A 238 18.52 -3.56 -24.60
C SER A 238 17.37 -3.02 -23.75
N PRO A 239 17.58 -2.70 -22.46
CA PRO A 239 16.49 -2.29 -21.60
C PRO A 239 16.00 -0.85 -21.85
N GLU A 240 14.75 -0.61 -21.49
CA GLU A 240 14.13 0.69 -21.28
C GLU A 240 14.65 1.28 -19.95
N LEU A 241 15.12 2.53 -19.97
CA LEU A 241 15.67 3.22 -18.79
C LEU A 241 14.60 4.16 -18.23
N ILE A 242 14.20 3.93 -16.99
CA ILE A 242 13.11 4.64 -16.29
C ILE A 242 13.66 5.23 -15.00
N TRP A 243 13.34 6.50 -14.72
CA TRP A 243 13.58 7.12 -13.41
C TRP A 243 12.29 7.07 -12.59
N ASP A 244 12.38 6.64 -11.34
CA ASP A 244 11.30 6.70 -10.35
C ASP A 244 11.79 7.49 -9.14
N MET A 245 11.10 8.61 -8.86
CA MET A 245 11.47 9.58 -7.84
C MET A 245 10.32 10.57 -7.60
N SER A 246 10.17 11.02 -6.35
CA SER A 246 9.26 12.10 -5.97
C SER A 246 10.05 13.18 -5.24
N LEU A 247 10.20 14.34 -5.89
CA LEU A 247 11.09 15.43 -5.45
C LEU A 247 10.39 16.79 -5.56
N PHE A 248 10.69 17.69 -4.62
CA PHE A 248 10.30 19.10 -4.66
C PHE A 248 11.27 19.94 -5.51
N THR A 249 12.54 19.54 -5.55
CA THR A 249 13.58 20.21 -6.34
C THR A 249 13.37 20.00 -7.84
N ASN A 250 13.49 21.08 -8.62
CA ASN A 250 13.44 21.02 -10.09
C ASN A 250 14.60 20.19 -10.66
N TYR A 251 14.32 19.39 -11.69
CA TYR A 251 15.29 18.50 -12.31
C TYR A 251 15.28 18.55 -13.84
N VAL A 252 16.40 18.13 -14.44
CA VAL A 252 16.55 17.92 -15.88
C VAL A 252 17.08 16.50 -16.09
N ILE A 253 16.50 15.76 -17.04
CA ILE A 253 16.94 14.42 -17.43
C ILE A 253 17.43 14.44 -18.88
N GLU A 254 18.67 14.01 -19.10
CA GLU A 254 19.31 13.90 -20.41
C GLU A 254 19.61 12.41 -20.68
N THR A 255 18.80 11.75 -21.52
CA THR A 255 18.97 10.32 -21.83
C THR A 255 19.57 10.12 -23.23
N SER A 256 20.64 9.33 -23.31
CA SER A 256 21.31 8.94 -24.54
C SER A 256 21.53 7.42 -24.57
N GLY A 257 20.60 6.72 -25.23
CA GLY A 257 20.61 5.26 -25.30
C GLY A 257 20.49 4.61 -23.92
N GLN A 258 21.56 3.94 -23.48
CA GLN A 258 21.65 3.19 -22.22
C GLN A 258 22.31 3.98 -21.09
N ILE A 259 22.46 5.30 -21.24
CA ILE A 259 22.97 6.20 -20.21
C ILE A 259 21.98 7.35 -20.05
N SER A 260 21.63 7.68 -18.81
CA SER A 260 20.80 8.84 -18.49
C SER A 260 21.42 9.67 -17.38
N VAL A 261 21.41 10.99 -17.55
CA VAL A 261 21.97 11.95 -16.61
C VAL A 261 20.84 12.75 -16.00
N LEU A 262 20.67 12.64 -14.68
CA LEU A 262 19.74 13.42 -13.88
C LEU A 262 20.50 14.57 -13.21
N ARG A 263 20.07 15.81 -13.49
CA ARG A 263 20.63 17.04 -12.91
C ARG A 263 19.60 17.63 -11.95
N LEU A 264 19.97 17.76 -10.68
CA LEU A 264 19.19 18.43 -9.63
C LEU A 264 19.89 19.73 -9.27
N SER A 265 19.14 20.84 -9.18
CA SER A 265 19.71 22.17 -8.95
C SER A 265 18.98 22.91 -7.84
N ASN A 266 19.73 23.59 -6.96
CA ASN A 266 19.21 24.28 -5.78
C ASN A 266 18.37 23.33 -4.88
N LEU A 267 19.02 22.26 -4.41
CA LEU A 267 18.40 21.21 -3.60
C LEU A 267 17.72 21.77 -2.33
N SER A 268 16.46 21.39 -2.11
CA SER A 268 15.74 21.73 -0.87
C SER A 268 15.96 20.70 0.23
N SER A 269 16.06 21.12 1.49
CA SER A 269 15.95 20.26 2.67
C SER A 269 14.66 19.41 2.69
N SER A 270 13.61 19.79 1.96
CA SER A 270 12.38 19.00 1.80
C SER A 270 12.57 17.68 1.04
N ASP A 271 13.68 17.52 0.32
CA ASP A 271 14.06 16.28 -0.39
C ASP A 271 15.04 15.40 0.41
N HIS A 272 15.29 15.74 1.67
CA HIS A 272 16.05 14.87 2.58
C HIS A 272 15.30 13.54 2.78
N ASN A 273 16.04 12.43 2.70
CA ASN A 273 15.53 11.05 2.68
C ASN A 273 14.64 10.68 1.48
N SER A 274 14.44 11.55 0.50
CA SER A 274 13.78 11.18 -0.76
C SER A 274 14.59 10.09 -1.50
N ARG A 275 13.89 9.07 -1.97
CA ARG A 275 14.44 7.99 -2.80
C ARG A 275 14.53 8.46 -4.25
N ILE A 276 15.67 8.19 -4.87
CA ILE A 276 15.85 8.24 -6.33
C ILE A 276 16.20 6.84 -6.81
N SER A 277 15.41 6.34 -7.75
CA SER A 277 15.56 5.03 -8.36
C SER A 277 15.76 5.15 -9.87
N CYS A 278 16.73 4.40 -10.40
CA CYS A 278 16.82 4.12 -11.83
C CYS A 278 16.54 2.64 -12.07
N ILE A 279 15.60 2.38 -12.98
CA ILE A 279 15.09 1.06 -13.32
C ILE A 279 15.49 0.77 -14.77
N ALA A 280 16.10 -0.39 -14.99
CA ALA A 280 16.36 -0.95 -16.31
C ALA A 280 15.34 -2.07 -16.57
N GLU A 281 14.57 -1.99 -17.64
CA GLU A 281 13.48 -2.94 -17.92
C GLU A 281 13.60 -3.58 -19.32
N ASN A 282 13.56 -4.92 -19.41
CA ASN A 282 13.43 -5.62 -20.69
C ASN A 282 12.41 -6.78 -20.62
N ILE A 283 12.27 -7.55 -21.70
CA ILE A 283 11.31 -8.67 -21.78
C ILE A 283 11.61 -9.84 -20.82
N VAL A 284 12.83 -9.91 -20.28
CA VAL A 284 13.31 -10.95 -19.36
C VAL A 284 13.02 -10.57 -17.90
N GLY A 285 12.93 -9.27 -17.60
CA GLY A 285 12.63 -8.73 -16.28
C GLY A 285 13.18 -7.31 -16.12
N ASP A 286 13.21 -6.82 -14.89
CA ASP A 286 13.78 -5.52 -14.52
C ASP A 286 14.83 -5.58 -13.40
N ARG A 287 15.65 -4.53 -13.29
CA ARG A 287 16.51 -4.28 -12.12
C ARG A 287 16.53 -2.81 -11.77
N GLU A 288 16.49 -2.53 -10.48
CA GLU A 288 16.56 -1.19 -9.89
C GLU A 288 17.95 -0.95 -9.28
N SER A 289 18.45 0.28 -9.42
CA SER A 289 19.53 0.83 -8.60
C SER A 289 19.02 2.13 -7.99
N SER A 290 19.11 2.27 -6.66
CA SER A 290 18.51 3.40 -5.93
C SER A 290 19.39 3.91 -4.79
N LEU A 291 19.20 5.19 -4.47
CA LEU A 291 19.84 5.89 -3.36
C LEU A 291 18.84 6.76 -2.60
N LEU A 292 19.17 7.10 -1.36
CA LEU A 292 18.48 8.12 -0.57
C LEU A 292 19.31 9.42 -0.58
N LEU A 293 18.65 10.57 -0.76
CA LEU A 293 19.31 11.88 -0.70
C LEU A 293 19.59 12.31 0.74
N ASN A 294 20.86 12.34 1.13
CA ASN A 294 21.27 12.89 2.43
C ASN A 294 21.62 14.39 2.31
N ILE A 295 20.58 15.23 2.21
CA ILE A 295 20.72 16.69 2.17
C ILE A 295 20.97 17.25 3.57
N LEU A 296 22.01 18.07 3.70
CA LEU A 296 22.55 18.62 4.94
C LEU A 296 22.13 20.10 5.09
N PHE A 297 21.60 20.48 6.25
CA PHE A 297 21.04 21.82 6.46
C PHE A 297 21.11 22.25 7.94
N PRO A 298 21.19 23.57 8.22
CA PRO A 298 21.14 24.10 9.59
C PRO A 298 19.80 23.78 10.27
N PRO A 299 19.74 23.82 11.62
CA PRO A 299 18.50 23.55 12.32
C PRO A 299 17.49 24.68 12.16
N LYS A 300 16.21 24.34 12.25
CA LYS A 300 15.10 25.30 12.22
C LYS A 300 13.99 24.84 13.17
N ILE A 301 13.69 25.65 14.18
CA ILE A 301 12.60 25.40 15.13
C ILE A 301 11.31 25.87 14.44
N THR A 302 10.61 24.94 13.79
CA THR A 302 9.37 25.25 13.05
C THR A 302 8.25 25.64 14.00
N LYS A 303 8.11 24.94 15.13
CA LYS A 303 7.13 25.22 16.18
C LYS A 303 7.79 25.39 17.55
N LEU A 304 7.32 26.38 18.29
CA LEU A 304 7.41 26.49 19.74
C LEU A 304 6.13 27.21 20.17
N SER A 305 5.37 26.65 21.12
CA SER A 305 4.08 27.22 21.52
C SER A 305 3.82 27.04 23.02
N ASP A 306 2.77 27.69 23.50
CA ASP A 306 2.40 27.81 24.91
C ASP A 306 2.35 26.46 25.65
N ALA A 307 2.60 26.53 26.96
CA ALA A 307 2.61 25.36 27.82
C ALA A 307 1.21 24.74 27.95
N ILE A 308 1.12 23.43 27.73
CA ILE A 308 -0.11 22.64 27.81
C ILE A 308 -0.05 21.77 29.06
N SER A 309 -1.12 21.76 29.86
CA SER A 309 -1.27 20.87 31.02
C SER A 309 -1.97 19.58 30.61
N ASP A 310 -1.35 18.43 30.88
CA ASP A 310 -1.95 17.10 30.83
C ASP A 310 -1.48 16.29 32.06
N HIS A 311 -1.09 15.02 31.95
CA HIS A 311 -0.50 14.26 33.06
C HIS A 311 0.80 14.91 33.57
N HIS A 312 1.59 15.48 32.66
CA HIS A 312 2.69 16.40 32.94
C HIS A 312 2.44 17.68 32.14
N TRP A 313 3.11 18.77 32.50
CA TRP A 313 3.12 19.95 31.65
C TRP A 313 4.09 19.76 30.48
N CYS A 314 3.73 20.24 29.30
CA CYS A 314 4.55 20.21 28.10
C CYS A 314 4.67 21.62 27.53
N ILE A 315 5.88 22.09 27.23
CA ILE A 315 6.11 23.16 26.24
C ILE A 315 6.44 22.49 24.90
N PRO A 316 5.46 22.38 23.97
CA PRO A 316 5.65 21.62 22.74
C PRO A 316 6.49 22.39 21.72
N PHE A 317 7.40 21.68 21.07
CA PHE A 317 8.23 22.20 19.98
C PHE A 317 8.26 21.26 18.78
N SER A 318 8.73 21.78 17.65
CA SER A 318 9.07 21.00 16.47
C SER A 318 10.30 21.61 15.82
N VAL A 319 11.24 20.77 15.43
CA VAL A 319 12.56 21.19 14.96
C VAL A 319 13.05 20.28 13.84
N SER A 320 13.53 20.87 12.75
CA SER A 320 14.25 20.17 11.69
C SER A 320 15.76 20.47 11.77
N GLY A 321 16.57 19.65 11.10
CA GLY A 321 18.02 19.87 10.95
C GLY A 321 18.76 18.58 10.64
N ASN A 322 19.70 18.61 9.69
CA ASN A 322 20.57 17.46 9.38
C ASN A 322 22.06 17.89 9.28
N PRO A 323 22.98 17.39 10.13
CA PRO A 323 22.76 16.42 11.22
C PRO A 323 21.74 16.86 12.25
N GLN A 324 21.16 15.87 12.94
CA GLN A 324 20.24 16.05 14.06
C GLN A 324 20.80 17.11 15.04
N PRO A 325 20.02 18.13 15.41
CA PRO A 325 20.51 19.17 16.31
C PRO A 325 20.56 18.74 17.77
N GLU A 326 21.58 19.23 18.46
CA GLU A 326 21.62 19.34 19.92
C GLU A 326 20.60 20.40 20.37
N LEU A 327 19.84 20.09 21.42
CA LEU A 327 18.80 20.97 21.97
C LEU A 327 19.22 21.45 23.37
N GLN A 328 19.09 22.75 23.63
CA GLN A 328 19.39 23.35 24.92
C GLN A 328 18.31 24.35 25.32
N TRP A 329 17.79 24.22 26.53
CA TRP A 329 16.79 25.14 27.08
C TRP A 329 17.40 26.16 28.03
N TYR A 330 16.78 27.34 28.05
CA TYR A 330 17.05 28.43 28.99
C TYR A 330 15.73 28.97 29.53
N ARG A 331 15.71 29.33 30.81
CA ARG A 331 14.58 30.01 31.48
C ARG A 331 15.07 31.33 32.05
N ASN A 332 14.52 32.45 31.56
CA ASN A 332 14.97 33.80 31.92
C ASN A 332 16.50 33.96 31.74
N ASP A 333 17.00 33.51 30.57
CA ASP A 333 18.41 33.45 30.16
C ASP A 333 19.37 32.57 31.01
N VAL A 334 18.89 31.95 32.09
CA VAL A 334 19.63 30.92 32.83
C VAL A 334 19.41 29.56 32.18
N GLU A 335 20.48 28.78 32.00
CA GLU A 335 20.41 27.43 31.44
C GLU A 335 19.53 26.51 32.28
N VAL A 336 18.64 25.74 31.63
CA VAL A 336 17.81 24.74 32.30
C VAL A 336 18.62 23.46 32.45
N THR A 337 18.96 23.09 33.68
CA THR A 337 19.51 21.77 33.99
C THR A 337 18.39 20.73 33.94
N GLU A 338 18.47 19.81 32.98
CA GLU A 338 17.52 18.70 32.87
C GLU A 338 17.76 17.62 33.93
N GLY A 339 16.71 16.89 34.29
CA GLY A 339 16.70 15.87 35.34
C GLY A 339 15.31 15.25 35.50
N GLN A 340 15.02 14.67 36.67
CA GLN A 340 13.78 13.91 36.90
C GLN A 340 12.49 14.72 36.66
N TYR A 341 12.50 16.02 37.00
CA TYR A 341 11.29 16.86 36.99
C TYR A 341 11.18 17.80 35.77
N ILE A 342 12.26 17.97 35.00
CA ILE A 342 12.31 18.81 33.80
C ILE A 342 13.20 18.10 32.79
N MET A 343 12.67 17.70 31.63
CA MET A 343 13.44 16.98 30.60
C MET A 343 12.88 17.23 29.19
N THR A 344 13.77 17.23 28.20
CA THR A 344 13.39 17.28 26.78
C THR A 344 13.03 15.88 26.28
N MET A 345 11.78 15.70 25.89
CA MET A 345 11.27 14.44 25.35
C MET A 345 10.93 14.60 23.87
N ILE A 346 11.51 13.76 23.02
CA ILE A 346 11.04 13.59 21.62
C ILE A 346 9.96 12.52 21.66
N HIS A 347 8.75 12.87 21.21
CA HIS A 347 7.59 11.99 21.22
C HIS A 347 7.31 11.39 19.84
N ASP A 348 7.65 12.12 18.77
CA ASP A 348 7.43 11.70 17.39
C ASP A 348 8.57 12.20 16.49
N ILE A 349 8.87 11.44 15.44
CA ILE A 349 9.90 11.74 14.45
C ILE A 349 9.29 11.48 13.08
N THR A 350 8.98 12.57 12.37
CA THR A 350 8.60 12.48 10.96
C THR A 350 9.84 12.38 10.09
N GLU A 351 9.69 12.14 8.79
CA GLU A 351 10.81 12.09 7.83
C GLU A 351 11.65 13.40 7.76
N ARG A 352 11.14 14.49 8.35
CA ARG A 352 11.66 15.86 8.20
C ARG A 352 11.87 16.62 9.52
N GLU A 353 11.09 16.31 10.56
CA GLU A 353 11.10 17.05 11.83
C GLU A 353 11.03 16.12 13.05
N TYR A 354 11.68 16.56 14.12
CA TYR A 354 11.54 16.00 15.47
C TYR A 354 10.47 16.80 16.22
N HIS A 355 9.47 16.10 16.77
CA HIS A 355 8.39 16.71 17.55
C HIS A 355 8.50 16.27 19.01
N GLY A 356 8.44 17.23 19.93
CA GLY A 356 8.73 16.97 21.34
C GLY A 356 8.18 18.01 22.29
N CYS A 357 8.47 17.80 23.58
CA CYS A 357 8.11 18.68 24.68
C CYS A 357 9.35 18.96 25.54
N LEU A 358 9.48 20.18 26.07
CA LEU A 358 10.07 20.31 27.40
C LEU A 358 8.98 19.87 28.39
N GLN A 359 9.16 18.70 28.98
CA GLN A 359 8.24 18.13 29.95
C GLN A 359 8.60 18.64 31.34
N LEU A 360 7.60 19.09 32.11
CA LEU A 360 7.73 19.48 33.51
C LEU A 360 6.75 18.68 34.37
N ASP A 361 7.27 17.96 35.37
CA ASP A 361 6.46 17.32 36.40
C ASP A 361 6.09 18.35 37.48
N SER A 362 4.79 18.49 37.70
CA SER A 362 4.20 19.29 38.78
C SER A 362 4.83 20.69 39.00
N PRO A 363 5.04 21.50 37.94
CA PRO A 363 5.65 22.82 38.05
C PRO A 363 4.80 23.78 38.88
N THR A 364 5.46 24.75 39.51
CA THR A 364 4.82 25.79 40.32
C THR A 364 5.15 27.18 39.78
N HIS A 365 4.73 28.24 40.48
CA HIS A 365 4.98 29.62 40.05
C HIS A 365 6.47 29.95 39.91
N ILE A 366 7.37 29.25 40.62
CA ILE A 366 8.83 29.39 40.48
C ILE A 366 9.36 28.88 39.12
N ASN A 367 8.54 28.12 38.40
CA ASN A 367 8.83 27.64 37.06
C ASN A 367 8.33 28.61 35.97
N ASN A 368 7.50 29.60 36.31
CA ASN A 368 7.05 30.61 35.36
C ASN A 368 8.23 31.38 34.76
N GLY A 369 8.05 31.88 33.54
CA GLY A 369 8.99 32.79 32.91
C GLY A 369 9.15 32.53 31.41
N ARG A 370 10.14 33.17 30.82
CA ARG A 370 10.46 33.02 29.41
C ARG A 370 11.34 31.79 29.18
N TYR A 371 10.84 30.85 28.40
CA TYR A 371 11.57 29.68 27.95
C TYR A 371 12.11 29.91 26.54
N ARG A 372 13.42 29.74 26.37
CA ARG A 372 14.11 29.78 25.07
C ARG A 372 14.67 28.40 24.75
N LEU A 373 14.22 27.82 23.64
CA LEU A 373 14.86 26.66 23.01
C LEU A 373 15.96 27.15 22.06
N VAL A 374 17.14 26.54 22.15
CA VAL A 374 18.23 26.68 21.19
C VAL A 374 18.48 25.32 20.54
N ALA A 375 18.43 25.27 19.21
CA ALA A 375 18.75 24.08 18.43
C ALA A 375 20.02 24.32 17.63
N LYS A 376 21.01 23.42 17.70
CA LYS A 376 22.34 23.61 17.11
C LYS A 376 22.83 22.36 16.40
N ASN A 377 23.39 22.52 15.20
CA ASN A 377 24.22 21.49 14.56
C ASN A 377 25.49 22.14 13.99
N ARG A 378 26.31 21.37 13.27
CA ARG A 378 27.58 21.85 12.69
C ARG A 378 27.43 22.92 11.59
N TYR A 379 26.21 23.21 11.13
CA TYR A 379 25.92 24.15 10.06
C TYR A 379 25.19 25.41 10.51
N GLY A 380 24.67 25.44 11.73
CA GLY A 380 23.97 26.62 12.23
C GLY A 380 23.37 26.46 13.62
N THR A 381 22.64 27.47 14.04
CA THR A 381 21.92 27.50 15.30
C THR A 381 20.66 28.34 15.12
N ASP A 382 19.52 27.80 15.54
CA ASP A 382 18.25 28.53 15.59
C ASP A 382 17.76 28.64 17.04
N ARG A 383 16.94 29.64 17.33
CA ARG A 383 16.38 29.88 18.65
C ARG A 383 14.95 30.43 18.57
N LYS A 384 14.08 29.95 19.45
CA LYS A 384 12.74 30.53 19.66
C LYS A 384 12.46 30.66 21.15
N GLU A 385 11.60 31.63 21.48
CA GLU A 385 11.18 31.92 22.85
C GLU A 385 9.65 31.80 22.97
N VAL A 386 9.19 31.38 24.14
CA VAL A 386 7.78 31.40 24.56
C VAL A 386 7.71 31.71 26.06
N ASP A 387 6.74 32.52 26.47
CA ASP A 387 6.49 32.78 27.88
C ASP A 387 5.55 31.69 28.43
N ALA A 388 5.97 30.99 29.49
CA ALA A 388 5.21 29.90 30.10
C ALA A 388 4.75 30.28 31.51
N HIS A 389 3.48 30.04 31.80
CA HIS A 389 2.86 30.29 33.10
C HIS A 389 2.12 29.03 33.58
N PHE A 390 2.63 28.44 34.66
CA PHE A 390 2.16 27.17 35.20
C PHE A 390 1.22 27.34 36.39
N MET A 391 1.48 28.35 37.23
CA MET A 391 0.69 28.63 38.43
C MET A 391 0.80 30.11 38.83
N VAL A 392 -0.30 30.68 39.31
CA VAL A 392 -0.36 32.06 39.79
C VAL A 392 0.59 32.27 40.98
N GLU A 393 1.28 33.40 41.01
CA GLU A 393 2.13 33.79 42.14
C GLU A 393 1.29 34.14 43.38
N PRO A 394 1.54 33.54 44.56
CA PRO A 394 0.69 33.75 45.74
C PRO A 394 0.69 35.18 46.31
N TRP A 395 1.63 36.04 45.87
CA TRP A 395 1.83 37.41 46.36
C TRP A 395 1.89 38.45 45.23
N GLY A 396 1.63 38.05 43.99
CA GLY A 396 1.62 38.97 42.85
C GLY A 396 0.48 39.97 42.99
N LYS A 397 0.77 41.27 42.82
CA LYS A 397 -0.29 42.29 42.72
C LYS A 397 -1.03 42.08 41.41
N GLY A 398 -2.22 41.46 41.48
CA GLY A 398 -3.09 41.33 40.32
C GLY A 398 -3.62 42.69 39.89
N GLU A 399 -3.40 43.04 38.62
CA GLU A 399 -4.29 43.95 37.89
C GLU A 399 -5.30 43.07 37.13
N PHE A 400 -6.59 43.32 37.38
CA PHE A 400 -7.75 42.66 36.77
C PHE A 400 -8.29 43.49 35.60
#